data_AF-A0A931W8N2-F1
#
_entry.id   AF-A0A931W8N2-F1
#
_cell.length_a   1.000
_cell.length_b   1.000
_cell.length_c   1.000
_cell.angle_alpha   90.00
_cell.angle_beta   90.00
_cell.angle_gamma   90.00
#
_symmetry.space_group_name_H-M   'P 1'
#
loop_
_entity.id
_entity.type
_entity.pdbx_description
1 polymer ?
#
loop_
_entity_poly.entity_id
_entity_poly.type
_entity_poly.pdbx_seq_one_letter_code
_entity_poly.pdbx_strand_id
1 'polypeptide(L)'
;MTTKIVIITHPDCDDSHPVRLTNNERSAFLKILKSLEKFVKDKKVAVLASAAPEITFYANSVARHFGSDEPEICECLLRNGRDELDVNDGCDCICDFISPEFDLVIAIAENGFAGMLANSLSSQVKRPCNKIHKLGMSDVYVI
;
A
#
# COMPACT_ATOMS: atom_id res chain seq x y z
N MET A 1 10.55 14.70 -11.70
CA MET A 1 10.32 13.23 -11.77
C MET A 1 9.10 12.94 -10.92
N THR A 2 8.16 12.12 -11.39
CA THR A 2 6.87 11.93 -10.71
C THR A 2 6.92 10.69 -9.81
N THR A 3 6.69 10.88 -8.52
CA THR A 3 6.57 9.83 -7.49
C THR A 3 5.63 8.72 -7.96
N LYS A 4 6.07 7.46 -7.92
CA LYS A 4 5.22 6.31 -8.23
C LYS A 4 4.37 5.96 -7.01
N ILE A 5 3.11 5.60 -7.23
CA ILE A 5 2.20 5.25 -6.14
C ILE A 5 1.80 3.79 -6.34
N VAL A 6 1.93 3.01 -5.28
CA VAL A 6 1.53 1.62 -5.24
C VAL A 6 0.54 1.44 -4.13
N ILE A 7 -0.62 0.88 -4.43
CA ILE A 7 -1.61 0.49 -3.43
C ILE A 7 -1.63 -1.03 -3.38
N ILE A 8 -1.34 -1.58 -2.20
CA ILE A 8 -1.31 -3.00 -1.91
C ILE A 8 -2.48 -3.32 -1.01
N THR A 9 -3.28 -4.31 -1.39
CA THR A 9 -4.29 -4.86 -0.49
C THR A 9 -3.59 -5.68 0.59
N HIS A 10 -3.81 -5.39 1.88
CA HIS A 10 -3.27 -6.25 2.93
C HIS A 10 -3.87 -7.67 2.81
N PRO A 11 -3.12 -8.72 3.17
CA PRO A 11 -3.66 -10.07 3.18
C PRO A 11 -4.81 -10.20 4.18
N ASP A 12 -5.79 -11.07 3.90
CA ASP A 12 -6.90 -11.34 4.83
C ASP A 12 -6.36 -11.89 6.14
N CYS A 13 -6.82 -11.31 7.25
CA CYS A 13 -6.47 -11.70 8.60
C CYS A 13 -7.73 -11.92 9.42
N ASP A 14 -7.62 -12.80 10.39
CA ASP A 14 -8.62 -12.97 11.44
C ASP A 14 -8.02 -12.30 12.69
N ASP A 15 -8.84 -11.56 13.46
CA ASP A 15 -8.45 -10.76 14.65
C ASP A 15 -7.58 -11.54 15.66
N SER A 16 -7.63 -12.87 15.58
CA SER A 16 -6.91 -13.81 16.42
C SER A 16 -5.44 -14.07 16.05
N HIS A 17 -4.96 -13.71 14.84
CA HIS A 17 -3.61 -14.06 14.39
C HIS A 17 -2.93 -12.95 13.56
N PRO A 18 -1.67 -12.56 13.89
CA PRO A 18 -0.91 -11.64 13.04
C PRO A 18 -0.69 -12.26 11.65
N VAL A 19 -0.65 -11.41 10.61
CA VAL A 19 -0.44 -11.80 9.20
C VAL A 19 0.59 -12.92 9.07
N ARG A 20 0.12 -14.16 8.86
CA ARG A 20 0.99 -15.32 8.58
C ARG A 20 0.87 -15.68 7.11
N LEU A 21 1.65 -14.99 6.29
CA LEU A 21 1.86 -15.39 4.90
C LEU A 21 2.43 -16.82 4.86
N THR A 22 1.80 -17.69 4.08
CA THR A 22 2.36 -18.99 3.68
C THR A 22 3.68 -18.80 2.93
N ASN A 23 4.50 -19.85 2.80
CA ASN A 23 5.76 -19.77 2.05
C ASN A 23 5.56 -19.31 0.59
N ASN A 24 4.46 -19.72 -0.04
CA ASN A 24 4.12 -19.32 -1.40
C ASN A 24 3.76 -17.84 -1.48
N GLU A 25 2.95 -17.34 -0.54
CA GLU A 25 2.58 -15.93 -0.47
C GLU A 25 3.78 -15.04 -0.13
N ARG A 26 4.67 -15.48 0.76
CA ARG A 26 5.94 -14.79 1.04
C ARG A 26 6.79 -14.68 -0.23
N SER A 27 6.92 -15.76 -1.00
CA SER A 27 7.68 -15.77 -2.24
C SER A 27 7.06 -14.84 -3.30
N ALA A 28 5.74 -14.86 -3.45
CA ALA A 28 5.02 -13.96 -4.35
C ALA A 28 5.17 -12.50 -3.93
N PHE A 29 5.08 -12.22 -2.63
CA PHE A 29 5.28 -10.90 -2.07
C PHE A 29 6.68 -10.36 -2.33
N LEU A 30 7.72 -11.17 -2.04
CA LEU A 30 9.10 -10.79 -2.35
C LEU A 30 9.31 -10.52 -3.84
N LYS A 31 8.68 -11.28 -4.74
CA LYS A 31 8.75 -11.01 -6.18
C LYS A 31 8.14 -9.66 -6.55
N ILE A 32 7.04 -9.28 -5.90
CA ILE A 32 6.42 -7.98 -6.14
C ILE A 32 7.29 -6.86 -5.61
N LEU A 33 7.78 -6.96 -4.37
CA LEU A 33 8.67 -5.94 -3.82
C LEU A 33 9.88 -5.71 -4.73
N LYS A 34 10.53 -6.79 -5.20
CA LYS A 34 11.60 -6.72 -6.21
C LYS A 34 11.16 -6.06 -7.51
N SER A 35 9.93 -6.33 -7.98
CA SER A 35 9.41 -5.70 -9.20
C SER A 35 9.17 -4.19 -9.04
N LEU A 36 8.97 -3.71 -7.81
CA LEU A 36 8.78 -2.30 -7.48
C LEU A 36 10.11 -1.55 -7.33
N GLU A 37 11.23 -2.26 -7.04
CA GLU A 37 12.58 -1.66 -6.97
C GLU A 37 12.93 -0.86 -8.24
N LYS A 38 12.41 -1.25 -9.41
CA LYS A 38 12.63 -0.50 -10.67
C LYS A 38 12.11 0.94 -10.64
N PHE A 39 11.21 1.27 -9.71
CA PHE A 39 10.68 2.61 -9.51
C PHE A 39 11.53 3.44 -8.55
N VAL A 40 12.38 2.79 -7.76
CA VAL A 40 13.30 3.40 -6.79
C VAL A 40 14.63 3.60 -7.50
N LYS A 41 15.08 4.85 -7.63
CA LYS A 41 16.35 5.16 -8.29
C LYS A 41 17.37 5.63 -7.27
N ASP A 42 17.12 6.81 -6.73
CA ASP A 42 18.07 7.54 -5.90
C ASP A 42 17.43 8.08 -4.61
N LYS A 43 16.10 7.94 -4.45
CA LYS A 43 15.34 8.59 -3.37
C LYS A 43 14.61 7.61 -2.47
N LYS A 44 13.96 8.20 -1.46
CA LYS A 44 13.22 7.51 -0.41
C LYS A 44 11.96 6.83 -0.94
N VAL A 45 11.60 5.76 -0.25
CA VAL A 45 10.29 5.11 -0.34
C VAL A 45 9.50 5.52 0.90
N ALA A 46 8.25 5.96 0.73
CA ALA A 46 7.32 6.11 1.84
C ALA A 46 6.44 4.86 1.94
N VAL A 47 6.25 4.34 3.15
CA VAL A 47 5.33 3.23 3.40
C VAL A 47 4.22 3.73 4.31
N LEU A 48 2.98 3.66 3.82
CA LEU A 48 1.76 3.99 4.55
C LEU A 48 1.00 2.69 4.84
N ALA A 49 0.49 2.55 6.05
CA ALA A 49 -0.18 1.35 6.50
C ALA A 49 -1.50 1.71 7.19
N SER A 50 -2.56 0.94 6.95
CA SER A 50 -3.77 1.02 7.78
C SER A 50 -3.48 0.81 9.27
N ALA A 51 -4.36 1.31 10.12
CA ALA A 51 -4.27 1.13 11.57
C ALA A 51 -4.61 -0.30 12.05
N ALA A 52 -4.78 -1.25 11.14
CA ALA A 52 -5.01 -2.66 11.46
C ALA A 52 -3.78 -3.25 12.19
N PRO A 53 -3.90 -3.68 13.46
CA PRO A 53 -2.77 -4.16 14.25
C PRO A 53 -1.98 -5.29 13.55
N GLU A 54 -2.70 -6.18 12.88
CA GLU A 54 -2.17 -7.35 12.18
C GLU A 54 -1.22 -6.99 11.02
N ILE A 55 -1.40 -5.82 10.39
CA ILE A 55 -0.60 -5.43 9.23
C ILE A 55 0.73 -4.79 9.60
N THR A 56 0.92 -4.43 10.87
CA THR A 56 2.12 -3.73 11.36
C THR A 56 3.41 -4.47 11.01
N PHE A 57 3.45 -5.79 11.21
CA PHE A 57 4.61 -6.60 10.87
C PHE A 57 4.87 -6.64 9.35
N TYR A 58 3.79 -6.69 8.57
CA TYR A 58 3.84 -6.70 7.11
C TYR A 58 4.35 -5.37 6.56
N ALA A 59 3.83 -4.25 7.04
CA ALA A 59 4.27 -2.90 6.67
C ALA A 59 5.74 -2.67 7.04
N ASN A 60 6.15 -3.07 8.24
CA ASN A 60 7.57 -3.00 8.66
C ASN A 60 8.49 -3.82 7.74
N SER A 61 8.00 -4.97 7.25
CA SER A 61 8.76 -5.79 6.31
C SER A 61 8.92 -5.11 4.94
N VAL A 62 7.90 -4.39 4.46
CA VAL A 62 7.99 -3.55 3.25
C VAL A 62 9.01 -2.43 3.46
N ALA A 63 8.87 -1.68 4.55
CA ALA A 63 9.75 -0.55 4.86
C ALA A 63 11.22 -0.98 4.91
N ARG A 64 11.50 -2.07 5.65
CA ARG A 64 12.84 -2.66 5.76
C ARG A 64 13.40 -3.11 4.40
N HIS A 65 12.56 -3.64 3.51
CA HIS A 65 13.00 -4.09 2.20
C HIS A 65 13.54 -2.94 1.34
N PHE A 66 12.91 -1.76 1.41
CA PHE A 66 13.34 -0.57 0.68
C PHE A 66 14.31 0.32 1.46
N GLY A 67 14.67 -0.06 2.68
CA GLY A 67 15.49 0.78 3.56
C GLY A 67 14.84 2.12 3.91
N SER A 68 13.50 2.17 3.97
CA SER A 68 12.77 3.36 4.39
C SER A 68 12.73 3.53 5.90
N ASP A 69 12.30 4.71 6.33
CA ASP A 69 11.88 4.99 7.70
C ASP A 69 10.69 4.06 8.09
N GLU A 70 10.34 4.02 9.39
CA GLU A 70 9.21 3.22 9.87
C GLU A 70 7.91 3.56 9.12
N PRO A 71 7.00 2.58 8.92
CA PRO A 71 5.74 2.84 8.24
C PRO A 71 4.91 3.90 8.96
N GLU A 72 4.36 4.84 8.20
CA GLU A 72 3.40 5.82 8.71
C GLU A 72 2.03 5.14 8.83
N ILE A 73 1.41 5.20 10.01
CA ILE A 73 0.09 4.62 10.25
C ILE A 73 -0.98 5.63 9.88
N CYS A 74 -1.89 5.23 9.01
CA CYS A 74 -3.00 6.05 8.53
C CYS A 74 -4.33 5.35 8.80
N GLU A 75 -5.12 5.87 9.75
CA GLU A 75 -6.43 5.32 10.12
C GLU A 75 -7.40 5.27 8.93
N CYS A 76 -7.29 6.23 8.00
CA CYS A 76 -8.13 6.35 6.82
C CYS A 76 -7.89 5.27 5.76
N LEU A 77 -6.89 4.40 5.93
CA LEU A 77 -6.64 3.23 5.08
C LEU A 77 -7.37 1.95 5.56
N LEU A 78 -8.10 2.05 6.67
CA LEU A 78 -8.96 0.99 7.22
C LEU A 78 -10.42 1.25 6.87
N ARG A 79 -11.20 0.18 6.64
CA ARG A 79 -12.65 0.27 6.55
C ARG A 79 -13.22 0.45 7.95
N ASN A 80 -13.51 1.68 8.34
CA ASN A 80 -14.26 1.93 9.56
C ASN A 80 -15.65 1.29 9.44
N GLY A 81 -15.94 0.29 10.26
CA GLY A 81 -17.20 -0.46 10.31
C GLY A 81 -18.44 0.34 10.73
N ARG A 82 -18.42 1.66 10.52
CA ARG A 82 -19.52 2.62 10.76
C ARG A 82 -19.72 3.45 9.48
N ASP A 83 -20.29 2.80 8.49
CA ASP A 83 -21.09 3.30 7.36
C ASP A 83 -20.59 4.37 6.36
N GLU A 84 -19.44 5.02 6.50
CA GLU A 84 -18.88 5.79 5.36
C GLU A 84 -17.39 5.50 5.16
N LEU A 85 -17.09 4.74 4.09
CA LEU A 85 -15.76 4.66 3.52
C LEU A 85 -15.40 6.03 2.96
N ASP A 86 -14.74 6.89 3.73
CA ASP A 86 -14.19 8.12 3.16
C ASP A 86 -12.91 7.80 2.37
N VAL A 87 -13.14 7.39 1.12
CA VAL A 87 -12.07 7.16 0.15
C VAL A 87 -11.24 8.43 -0.06
N ASN A 88 -11.82 9.62 0.14
CA ASN A 88 -11.09 10.88 -0.04
C ASN A 88 -10.09 11.09 1.09
N ASP A 89 -10.44 10.81 2.34
CA ASP A 89 -9.50 10.88 3.46
C ASP A 89 -8.29 9.94 3.26
N GLY A 90 -8.54 8.73 2.75
CA GLY A 90 -7.47 7.80 2.37
C GLY A 90 -6.61 8.33 1.22
N CYS A 91 -7.21 9.03 0.25
CA CYS A 91 -6.50 9.65 -0.86
C CYS A 91 -5.65 10.84 -0.39
N ASP A 92 -6.19 11.69 0.47
CA ASP A 92 -5.51 12.86 1.03
C ASP A 92 -4.27 12.42 1.82
N CYS A 93 -4.41 11.38 2.63
CA CYS A 93 -3.30 10.76 3.36
C CYS A 93 -2.17 10.28 2.44
N ILE A 94 -2.48 9.73 1.26
CA ILE A 94 -1.45 9.33 0.27
C ILE A 94 -0.88 10.56 -0.44
N CYS A 95 -1.72 11.55 -0.74
CA CYS A 95 -1.35 12.76 -1.48
C CYS A 95 -0.25 13.57 -0.77
N ASP A 96 -0.25 13.60 0.56
CA ASP A 96 0.78 14.28 1.35
C ASP A 96 2.20 13.75 1.08
N PHE A 97 2.31 12.49 0.63
CA PHE A 97 3.57 11.84 0.30
C PHE A 97 3.90 11.86 -1.20
N ILE A 98 3.03 12.44 -2.03
CA ILE A 98 3.31 12.68 -3.46
C ILE A 98 4.16 13.94 -3.58
N SER A 99 5.45 13.80 -3.28
CA SER A 99 6.40 14.91 -3.28
C SER A 99 7.68 14.55 -4.03
N PRO A 100 8.46 15.57 -4.47
CA PRO A 100 9.77 15.33 -5.08
C PRO A 100 10.78 14.59 -4.19
N GLU A 101 10.52 14.42 -2.89
CA GLU A 101 11.40 13.65 -1.98
C GLU A 101 11.28 12.14 -2.16
N PHE A 102 10.12 11.66 -2.63
CA PHE A 102 9.84 10.23 -2.74
C PHE A 102 9.86 9.78 -4.20
N ASP A 103 10.59 8.69 -4.47
CA ASP A 103 10.51 7.99 -5.76
C ASP A 103 9.27 7.10 -5.81
N LEU A 104 8.88 6.55 -4.65
CA LEU A 104 7.83 5.56 -4.50
C LEU A 104 7.06 5.77 -3.18
N VAL A 105 5.74 5.74 -3.25
CA VAL A 105 4.84 5.66 -2.10
C VAL A 105 4.11 4.32 -2.17
N ILE A 106 4.15 3.54 -1.09
CA ILE A 106 3.47 2.26 -0.97
C ILE A 106 2.41 2.39 0.12
N ALA A 107 1.14 2.36 -0.24
CA ALA A 107 0.02 2.34 0.69
C ALA A 107 -0.53 0.93 0.84
N ILE A 108 -0.67 0.46 2.07
CA ILE A 108 -1.22 -0.85 2.42
C ILE A 108 -2.62 -0.63 2.99
N ALA A 109 -3.64 -1.05 2.25
CA ALA A 109 -5.05 -0.79 2.53
C ALA A 109 -5.87 -2.08 2.66
N GLU A 110 -7.04 -1.99 3.27
CA GLU A 110 -7.92 -3.14 3.47
C GLU A 110 -8.49 -3.75 2.18
N ASN A 111 -8.78 -5.04 2.25
CA ASN A 111 -9.48 -5.78 1.20
C ASN A 111 -10.86 -5.16 0.91
N GLY A 112 -11.16 -5.00 -0.38
CA GLY A 112 -12.34 -4.26 -0.84
C GLY A 112 -12.20 -2.73 -0.84
N PHE A 113 -11.24 -2.15 -0.10
CA PHE A 113 -10.98 -0.70 -0.09
C PHE A 113 -9.89 -0.28 -1.08
N ALA A 114 -8.81 -1.08 -1.20
CA ALA A 114 -7.66 -0.78 -2.05
C ALA A 114 -8.01 -0.41 -3.50
N GLY A 115 -8.98 -1.10 -4.12
CA GLY A 115 -9.42 -0.82 -5.49
C GLY A 115 -10.19 0.50 -5.63
N MET A 116 -11.05 0.83 -4.65
CA MET A 116 -11.77 2.11 -4.61
C MET A 116 -10.78 3.27 -4.44
N LEU A 117 -9.85 3.12 -3.49
CA LEU A 117 -8.77 4.06 -3.22
C LEU A 117 -7.92 4.31 -4.47
N ALA A 118 -7.50 3.24 -5.16
CA ALA A 118 -6.67 3.37 -6.36
C ALA A 118 -7.38 4.11 -7.50
N ASN A 119 -8.67 3.85 -7.72
CA ASN A 119 -9.43 4.53 -8.76
C ASN A 119 -9.71 6.00 -8.44
N SER A 120 -10.04 6.29 -7.18
CA SER A 120 -10.27 7.67 -6.71
C SER A 120 -8.98 8.48 -6.81
N LEU A 121 -7.88 7.98 -6.25
CA LEU A 121 -6.58 8.64 -6.26
C LEU A 121 -6.10 8.90 -7.68
N SER A 122 -6.19 7.90 -8.55
CA SER A 122 -5.88 8.01 -9.99
C SER A 122 -6.62 9.16 -10.67
N SER A 123 -7.89 9.36 -10.34
CA SER A 123 -8.71 10.46 -10.86
C SER A 123 -8.25 11.81 -10.31
N GLN A 124 -7.99 11.89 -9.00
CA GLN A 124 -7.54 13.13 -8.34
C GLN A 124 -6.17 13.60 -8.84
N VAL A 125 -5.20 12.68 -8.96
CA VAL A 125 -3.84 13.00 -9.43
C VAL A 125 -3.70 12.96 -10.95
N LYS A 126 -4.78 12.66 -11.67
CA LYS A 126 -4.87 12.59 -13.14
C LYS A 126 -3.83 11.65 -13.78
N ARG A 127 -3.66 10.45 -13.21
CA ARG A 127 -2.70 9.42 -13.68
C ARG A 127 -3.39 8.08 -13.85
N PRO A 128 -2.99 7.25 -14.82
CA PRO A 128 -3.66 5.97 -15.08
C PRO A 128 -3.43 4.96 -13.94
N CYS A 129 -4.51 4.38 -13.42
CA CYS A 129 -4.46 3.24 -12.51
C CYS A 129 -4.30 1.93 -13.29
N ASN A 130 -3.23 1.18 -13.00
CA ASN A 130 -2.99 -0.13 -13.58
C ASN A 130 -2.92 -1.19 -12.48
N LYS A 131 -3.78 -2.21 -12.56
CA LYS A 131 -3.65 -3.40 -11.73
C LYS A 131 -2.51 -4.27 -12.27
N ILE A 132 -1.43 -4.40 -11.51
CA ILE A 132 -0.19 -5.05 -11.98
C ILE A 132 -0.02 -6.49 -11.48
N HIS A 133 -0.76 -6.88 -10.44
CA HIS A 133 -0.63 -8.23 -9.89
C HIS A 133 -1.86 -8.70 -9.10
N LYS A 134 -1.95 -10.02 -8.98
CA LYS A 134 -2.74 -10.73 -7.97
C LYS A 134 -1.77 -11.56 -7.12
N LEU A 135 -1.56 -11.16 -5.87
CA LEU A 135 -0.64 -11.79 -4.94
C LEU A 135 -1.47 -12.71 -4.02
N GLY A 136 -1.72 -13.96 -4.43
CA GLY A 136 -2.79 -14.73 -3.80
C GLY A 136 -4.13 -14.01 -4.01
N MET A 137 -4.75 -13.52 -2.92
CA MET A 137 -5.98 -12.71 -2.95
C MET A 137 -5.75 -11.19 -2.94
N SER A 138 -4.52 -10.72 -2.77
CA SER A 138 -4.23 -9.28 -2.68
C SER A 138 -4.02 -8.65 -4.04
N ASP A 139 -4.83 -7.64 -4.35
CA ASP A 139 -4.68 -6.82 -5.54
C ASP A 139 -3.62 -5.74 -5.34
N VAL A 140 -2.77 -5.53 -6.36
CA VAL A 140 -1.74 -4.49 -6.38
C VAL A 140 -1.99 -3.54 -7.55
N TYR A 141 -2.06 -2.25 -7.25
CA TYR A 141 -2.31 -1.17 -8.20
C TYR A 141 -1.11 -0.24 -8.28
N VAL A 142 -0.79 0.23 -9.49
CA VAL A 142 0.23 1.25 -9.75
C VAL A 142 -0.41 2.44 -10.43
N ILE A 143 -0.14 3.63 -9.90
CA ILE A 143 -0.57 4.93 -10.42
C ILE A 143 0.66 5.78 -10.75
#